data_AF-A0AAD8FGM0-F1
#
_entry.id   AF-A0AAD8FGM0-F1
#
_cell.length_a   1.000
_cell.length_b   1.000
_cell.length_c   1.000
_cell.angle_alpha   90.00
_cell.angle_beta   90.00
_cell.angle_gamma   90.00
#
_symmetry.space_group_name_H-M   'P 1'
#
loop_
_entity.id
_entity.type
_entity.pdbx_description
1 polymer ?
#
loop_
_entity_poly.entity_id
_entity_poly.type
_entity_poly.pdbx_seq_one_letter_code
_entity_poly.pdbx_strand_id
1 'polypeptide(L)'
;YTYVFDNFTSLDQHLLYQPLLGIPARGYIPRSATVFQITIPCKGKDMGVASLLLGLTIFDQWKRPLKGTPIDLRLKKQCVAF
;
A
#
# COMPACT_ATOMS: atom_id res chain seq x y z
N TYR A 1 -11.18 11.29 -11.60
CA TYR A 1 -11.04 10.01 -10.89
C TYR A 1 -10.69 10.27 -9.44
N THR A 2 -11.22 9.46 -8.53
CA THR A 2 -10.77 9.40 -7.13
C THR A 2 -10.10 8.05 -6.88
N TYR A 3 -9.27 7.98 -5.85
CA TYR A 3 -8.63 6.74 -5.42
C TYR A 3 -8.98 6.44 -3.97
N VAL A 4 -8.96 5.15 -3.64
CA VAL A 4 -9.02 4.63 -2.29
C VAL A 4 -7.96 3.53 -2.18
N PHE A 5 -7.02 3.71 -1.25
CA PHE A 5 -6.15 2.66 -0.78
C PHE A 5 -6.80 1.95 0.41
N ASP A 6 -6.84 0.63 0.32
CA ASP A 6 -7.36 -0.27 1.35
C ASP A 6 -6.35 -1.41 1.58
N ASN A 7 -6.63 -2.29 2.55
CA ASN A 7 -5.83 -3.48 2.83
C ASN A 7 -4.32 -3.25 3.02
N PHE A 8 -3.92 -2.13 3.63
CA PHE A 8 -2.54 -1.84 4.00
C PHE A 8 -2.14 -2.65 5.23
N THR A 9 -1.72 -3.90 5.03
CA THR A 9 -1.51 -4.83 6.14
C THR A 9 -0.26 -5.69 6.01
N SER A 10 0.60 -5.64 7.02
CA SER A 10 1.66 -6.60 7.27
C SER A 10 1.07 -7.91 7.78
N LEU A 11 1.40 -9.02 7.12
CA LEU A 11 1.03 -10.37 7.53
C LEU A 11 2.02 -10.93 8.58
N ASP A 12 3.22 -10.36 8.65
CA ASP A 12 4.30 -10.78 9.52
C ASP A 12 4.62 -9.67 10.53
N GLN A 13 3.68 -9.39 11.44
CA GLN A 13 3.78 -8.28 12.39
C GLN A 13 4.97 -8.37 13.35
N HIS A 14 5.60 -9.54 13.49
CA HIS A 14 6.84 -9.69 14.26
C HIS A 14 8.07 -9.13 13.51
N LEU A 15 8.08 -9.19 12.17
CA LEU A 15 9.17 -8.69 11.31
C LEU A 15 8.95 -7.26 10.81
N LEU A 16 7.70 -6.91 10.51
CA LEU A 16 7.35 -5.73 9.72
C LEU A 16 6.18 -4.98 10.34
N TYR A 17 6.32 -3.66 10.50
CA TYR A 17 5.23 -2.77 10.89
C TYR A 17 4.18 -2.67 9.77
N GLN A 18 3.03 -2.08 10.08
CA GLN A 18 2.08 -1.73 9.03
C GLN A 18 2.73 -0.76 8.03
N PRO A 19 2.54 -0.96 6.71
CA PRO A 19 3.10 -0.03 5.72
C PRO A 19 2.42 1.34 5.82
N LEU A 20 3.16 2.38 5.46
CA LEU A 20 2.71 3.78 5.59
C LEU A 20 2.60 4.42 4.20
N LEU A 21 1.49 5.09 3.94
CA LEU A 21 1.28 5.89 2.73
C LEU A 21 1.79 7.32 2.95
N GLY A 22 2.56 7.84 1.97
CA GLY A 22 2.97 9.24 1.94
C GLY A 22 1.89 10.23 1.49
N ILE A 23 0.67 9.73 1.24
CA ILE A 23 -0.52 10.51 0.84
C ILE A 23 -1.73 10.03 1.64
N PRO A 24 -2.84 10.81 1.69
CA PRO A 24 -4.07 10.32 2.29
C PRO A 24 -4.55 9.03 1.64
N ALA A 25 -5.14 8.10 2.40
CA ALA A 25 -5.65 6.83 1.85
C ALA A 25 -6.81 7.01 0.86
N ARG A 26 -7.41 8.20 0.77
CA ARG A 26 -8.45 8.54 -0.20
C ARG A 26 -8.25 9.95 -0.72
N GLY A 27 -8.48 10.17 -2.01
CA GLY A 27 -8.31 11.50 -2.60
C GLY A 27 -8.60 11.54 -4.08
N TYR A 28 -8.28 12.69 -4.69
CA TYR A 28 -8.36 12.88 -6.13
C TYR A 28 -7.05 12.51 -6.80
N ILE A 29 -7.13 11.85 -7.96
CA ILE A 29 -5.96 11.63 -8.80
C ILE A 29 -5.56 12.97 -9.44
N PRO A 30 -4.31 13.45 -9.26
CA PRO A 30 -3.84 14.70 -9.86
C PRO A 30 -3.92 14.68 -11.40
N ARG A 31 -4.06 15.87 -12.01
CA ARG A 31 -4.12 16.00 -13.49
C ARG A 31 -2.75 15.81 -14.15
N SER A 32 -1.68 16.19 -13.46
CA SER A 32 -0.29 15.96 -13.87
C SER A 32 0.24 14.67 -13.25
N ALA A 33 1.23 14.05 -13.88
CA ALA A 33 1.94 12.93 -13.26
C ALA A 33 2.60 13.37 -11.95
N THR A 34 2.30 12.66 -10.86
CA THR A 34 2.82 12.94 -9.52
C THR A 34 3.30 11.63 -8.90
N VAL A 35 4.35 11.72 -8.07
CA VAL A 35 4.91 10.58 -7.36
C VAL A 35 4.39 10.56 -5.93
N PHE A 36 4.07 9.37 -5.43
CA PHE A 36 3.83 9.11 -4.02
C PHE A 36 4.76 7.99 -3.56
N GLN A 37 4.92 7.87 -2.24
CA GLN A 37 5.80 6.87 -1.63
C GLN A 37 5.00 5.98 -0.68
N ILE A 38 5.40 4.71 -0.63
CA ILE A 38 4.94 3.73 0.37
C ILE A 38 6.15 3.31 1.18
N THR A 39 6.11 3.54 2.48
CA THR A 39 7.15 3.10 3.40
C THR A 39 6.79 1.73 3.95
N ILE A 40 7.71 0.77 3.86
CA ILE A 40 7.54 -0.62 4.30
C ILE A 40 8.56 -0.89 5.42
N PRO A 41 8.25 -0.58 6.69
CA PRO A 41 9.25 -0.50 7.75
C PRO A 41 9.45 -1.84 8.47
N CYS A 42 10.68 -2.36 8.44
CA CYS A 42 11.09 -3.51 9.25
C CYS A 42 11.24 -3.11 10.73
N LYS A 43 10.95 -4.04 11.65
CA LYS A 43 11.11 -3.82 13.09
C LYS A 43 12.56 -3.86 13.57
N GLY A 44 13.44 -4.55 12.83
CA GLY A 44 14.86 -4.67 13.15
C GLY A 44 15.22 -5.67 14.25
N LYS A 45 14.23 -6.30 14.90
CA LYS A 45 14.47 -7.28 15.98
C LYS A 45 14.87 -8.66 15.48
N ASP A 46 14.32 -9.05 14.33
CA ASP A 46 14.44 -10.37 13.73
C ASP A 46 14.75 -10.24 12.23
N MET A 47 15.37 -11.27 11.65
CA MET A 47 15.63 -11.36 10.22
C MET A 47 14.61 -12.27 9.52
N GLY A 48 14.27 -11.96 8.27
CA GLY A 48 13.36 -12.81 7.50
C GLY A 48 12.70 -12.10 6.32
N VAL A 49 11.81 -12.81 5.63
CA VAL A 49 10.99 -12.25 4.55
C VAL A 49 9.58 -12.02 5.08
N ALA A 50 9.17 -10.75 5.20
CA ALA A 50 7.81 -10.37 5.58
C ALA A 50 6.93 -10.22 4.34
N SER A 51 5.66 -10.59 4.45
CA SER A 51 4.63 -10.38 3.44
C SER A 51 3.71 -9.23 3.85
N LEU A 52 3.27 -8.44 2.88
CA LEU A 52 2.24 -7.42 3.07
C LEU A 52 1.21 -7.45 1.94
N LEU A 53 0.03 -6.93 2.24
CA LEU A 53 -1.04 -6.67 1.29
C LEU A 53 -1.19 -5.15 1.09
N LEU A 54 -1.66 -4.79 -0.10
CA LEU A 54 -2.03 -3.43 -0.48
C LEU A 54 -3.13 -3.51 -1.52
N GLY A 55 -4.25 -2.84 -1.27
CA GLY A 55 -5.34 -2.67 -2.24
C GLY A 55 -5.40 -1.23 -2.75
N LEU A 56 -5.72 -1.06 -4.03
CA LEU A 56 -5.98 0.22 -4.65
C LEU A 56 -7.21 0.13 -5.55
N THR A 57 -8.26 0.88 -5.20
CA THR A 57 -9.44 1.04 -6.04
C THR A 57 -9.49 2.45 -6.62
N ILE A 58 -9.76 2.56 -7.92
CA ILE A 58 -9.93 3.84 -8.61
C ILE A 58 -11.39 3.97 -9.01
N PHE A 59 -11.98 5.14 -8.78
CA PHE A 59 -13.37 5.42 -9.11
C PHE A 59 -13.48 6.51 -10.17
N ASP A 60 -14.44 6.33 -11.09
CA ASP A 60 -14.85 7.36 -12.04
C ASP A 60 -15.63 8.49 -11.36
N GLN A 61 -16.04 9.50 -12.14
CA GLN A 61 -16.81 10.64 -11.63
C GLN A 61 -18.19 10.27 -11.08
N TRP A 62 -18.71 9.09 -11.42
CA TRP A 62 -19.99 8.55 -10.94
C TRP A 62 -19.80 7.58 -9.77
N LYS A 63 -18.61 7.56 -9.15
CA LYS A 63 -18.24 6.65 -8.04
C LYS A 63 -18.28 5.18 -8.41
N ARG A 64 -18.17 4.83 -9.70
CA ARG A 64 -18.08 3.43 -10.13
C ARG A 64 -16.62 3.00 -10.17
N PRO A 65 -16.27 1.81 -9.66
CA PRO A 65 -14.91 1.30 -9.73
C PRO A 65 -14.49 1.11 -11.19
N LEU A 66 -13.29 1.55 -11.52
CA LEU A 66 -12.71 1.40 -12.84
C LEU A 66 -12.43 -0.09 -13.10
N LYS A 67 -12.69 -0.55 -14.33
CA LYS A 67 -12.43 -1.94 -14.73
C LYS A 67 -10.97 -2.31 -14.46
N GLY A 68 -10.74 -3.45 -13.81
CA GLY A 68 -9.42 -3.91 -13.39
C GLY A 68 -8.97 -3.41 -12.02
N THR A 69 -9.86 -2.73 -11.28
CA THR A 69 -9.68 -2.43 -9.85
C THR A 69 -10.74 -3.17 -9.00
N PRO A 70 -10.46 -3.54 -7.72
CA PRO A 70 -9.24 -3.24 -6.95
C PRO A 70 -7.99 -3.90 -7.55
N ILE A 71 -6.88 -3.18 -7.48
CA ILE A 71 -5.54 -3.73 -7.73
C ILE A 71 -5.03 -4.21 -6.37
N ASP A 72 -5.06 -5.53 -6.18
CA ASP A 72 -4.55 -6.17 -4.98
C ASP A 72 -3.11 -6.65 -5.19
N LEU A 73 -2.19 -6.04 -4.45
CA LEU A 73 -0.77 -6.37 -4.47
C LEU A 73 -0.40 -7.15 -3.20
N ARG A 74 0.18 -8.33 -3.39
CA ARG A 74 0.88 -9.06 -2.33
C ARG A 74 2.38 -8.90 -2.52
N LEU A 75 2.99 -8.10 -1.66
CA LEU A 75 4.42 -7.79 -1.74
C LEU A 75 5.20 -8.56 -0.67
N LYS A 76 6.48 -8.80 -0.94
CA LYS A 76 7.44 -9.39 0.01
C LYS A 76 8.58 -8.43 0.27
N LYS A 77 9.00 -8.31 1.52
CA LYS A 77 10.11 -7.47 1.97
C LYS A 77 11.11 -8.30 2.76
N GLN A 78 12.37 -8.29 2.33
CA GLN A 78 13.47 -8.80 3.15
C GLN A 78 13.76 -7.81 4.29
N CYS A 79 13.73 -8.31 5.52
CA CYS A 79 14.13 -7.61 6.74
C CYS A 79 15.42 -8.23 7.30
N VAL A 80 16.23 -7.38 7.92
CA VAL A 80 17.48 -7.74 8.60
C VAL A 80 17.43 -7.19 10.01
N ALA A 81 18.10 -7.86 10.94
CA ALA A 81 18.30 -7.34 12.28
C ALA A 81 19.38 -6.25 12.27
N PHE A 82 19.25 -5.23 13.13
CA PHE A 82 20.20 -4.14 13.27
C PHE A 82 20.25 -3.61 14.70
#